data_AF-A0A7K0WS54-F1
#
_entry.id   AF-A0A7K0WS54-F1
#
_cell.length_a   1.000
_cell.length_b   1.000
_cell.length_c   1.000
_cell.angle_alpha   90.00
_cell.angle_beta   90.00
_cell.angle_gamma   90.00
#
_symmetry.space_group_name_H-M   'P 1'
#
loop_
_entity.id
_entity.type
_entity.pdbx_description
1 polymer ?
#
loop_
_entity_poly.entity_id
_entity_poly.type
_entity_poly.pdbx_seq_one_letter_code
_entity_poly.pdbx_strand_id
1 'polypeptide(L)'
;MNTEANSTSKRSTFRHDASAGLVLGLQSVPDGLATGLLAGVNPLAGLYGYMVGTVSGAFSTSSSFMAVQGTGAMAMLVADVAVLRESSSPSRALVTLSVLTGIAMLVAGLLKLGSMLRFVSNAVMVGFINAVGVNIVLGQLANLTGYSADGPNRVVRAVNTFLHPGLLDGRTLAVGLCTVALIVVLERTPLRSLGLVVAVIATSASVHLLGWEQVATLNDLGVTLSGLPRPELPLLSVVPALLVPAVSLAFVGLVQGAGISANFLN
;
A
#
# COMPACT_ATOMS: atom_id res chain seq x y z
N MET A 1 -27.29 -12.60 -22.43
CA MET A 1 -28.60 -13.16 -22.04
C MET A 1 -28.31 -14.49 -21.38
N ASN A 2 -28.95 -14.79 -20.23
CA ASN A 2 -28.53 -15.61 -19.07
C ASN A 2 -27.94 -14.68 -18.00
N THR A 3 -28.69 -14.00 -17.13
CA THR A 3 -29.87 -14.36 -16.30
C THR A 3 -29.57 -15.29 -15.11
N GLU A 4 -28.46 -15.06 -14.38
CA GLU A 4 -28.27 -15.64 -13.03
C GLU A 4 -27.79 -14.65 -11.96
N ALA A 5 -27.74 -13.34 -12.24
CA ALA A 5 -27.28 -12.34 -11.26
C ALA A 5 -28.37 -11.85 -10.28
N ASN A 6 -29.42 -12.65 -10.00
CA ASN A 6 -30.54 -12.16 -9.17
C ASN A 6 -31.32 -13.28 -8.46
N SER A 7 -30.80 -13.84 -7.35
CA SER A 7 -31.67 -14.55 -6.39
C SER A 7 -31.19 -14.67 -4.93
N THR A 8 -30.01 -14.18 -4.53
CA THR A 8 -29.73 -14.01 -3.08
C THR A 8 -30.27 -12.67 -2.62
N SER A 9 -31.43 -12.69 -1.94
CA SER A 9 -32.06 -11.51 -1.34
C SER A 9 -31.02 -10.59 -0.68
N LYS A 10 -30.97 -9.31 -1.05
CA LYS A 10 -30.09 -8.26 -0.47
C LYS A 10 -30.09 -8.24 1.08
N ARG A 11 -31.15 -8.76 1.72
CA ARG A 11 -31.24 -8.88 3.19
C ARG A 11 -30.46 -10.06 3.76
N SER A 12 -30.26 -11.13 2.99
CA SER A 12 -29.53 -12.33 3.41
C SER A 12 -28.01 -12.13 3.39
N THR A 13 -27.50 -11.31 2.47
CA THR A 13 -26.07 -11.01 2.38
C THR A 13 -25.64 -9.86 3.29
N PHE A 14 -26.55 -8.95 3.65
CA PHE A 14 -26.23 -7.75 4.45
C PHE A 14 -25.40 -8.03 5.71
N ARG A 15 -25.71 -9.09 6.47
CA ARG A 15 -24.93 -9.44 7.68
C ARG A 15 -23.52 -9.90 7.33
N HIS A 16 -23.38 -10.69 6.27
CA HIS A 16 -22.10 -11.18 5.78
C HIS A 16 -21.27 -10.01 5.20
N ASP A 17 -21.88 -9.17 4.37
CA ASP A 17 -21.25 -7.99 3.77
C ASP A 17 -20.81 -6.98 4.83
N ALA A 18 -21.64 -6.74 5.85
CA ALA A 18 -21.28 -5.87 6.97
C ALA A 18 -20.11 -6.42 7.79
N SER A 19 -20.11 -7.73 8.06
CA SER A 19 -19.01 -8.37 8.79
C SER A 19 -17.70 -8.34 8.00
N ALA A 20 -17.75 -8.63 6.69
CA ALA A 20 -16.60 -8.59 5.80
C ALA A 20 -16.07 -7.15 5.63
N GLY A 21 -16.98 -6.18 5.47
CA GLY A 21 -16.63 -4.75 5.39
C GLY A 21 -15.99 -4.23 6.67
N LEU A 22 -16.46 -4.67 7.85
CA LEU A 22 -15.84 -4.31 9.13
C LEU A 22 -14.43 -4.89 9.26
N VAL A 23 -14.26 -6.17 8.91
CA VAL A 23 -12.95 -6.83 8.90
C VAL A 23 -11.98 -6.13 7.96
N LEU A 24 -12.39 -5.89 6.71
CA LEU A 24 -11.59 -5.17 5.71
C LEU A 24 -11.28 -3.74 6.16
N GLY A 25 -12.25 -3.08 6.79
CA GLY A 25 -12.09 -1.75 7.37
C GLY A 25 -11.03 -1.73 8.48
N LEU A 26 -11.06 -2.70 9.41
CA LEU A 26 -10.04 -2.81 10.45
C LEU A 26 -8.66 -3.13 9.86
N GLN A 27 -8.59 -3.99 8.85
CA GLN A 27 -7.35 -4.37 8.19
C GLN A 27 -6.74 -3.22 7.38
N SER A 28 -7.57 -2.35 6.79
CA SER A 28 -7.11 -1.20 6.00
C SER A 28 -6.34 -0.16 6.82
N VAL A 29 -6.53 -0.12 8.15
CA VAL A 29 -5.83 0.84 9.01
C VAL A 29 -4.32 0.57 9.07
N PRO A 30 -3.84 -0.60 9.56
CA PRO A 30 -2.42 -0.91 9.56
C PRO A 30 -1.84 -0.99 8.15
N ASP A 31 -2.60 -1.51 7.19
CA ASP A 31 -2.14 -1.66 5.81
C ASP A 31 -1.94 -0.30 5.11
N GLY A 32 -2.87 0.64 5.30
CA GLY A 32 -2.76 2.00 4.79
C GLY A 32 -1.57 2.76 5.41
N LEU A 33 -1.35 2.61 6.72
CA LEU A 33 -0.19 3.21 7.40
C LEU A 33 1.13 2.62 6.87
N ALA A 34 1.20 1.29 6.73
CA ALA A 34 2.36 0.60 6.18
C ALA A 34 2.63 1.01 4.72
N THR A 35 1.58 1.19 3.91
CA THR A 35 1.68 1.65 2.52
C THR A 35 2.22 3.08 2.45
N GLY A 36 1.81 3.97 3.36
CA GLY A 36 2.37 5.33 3.47
C GLY A 36 3.86 5.31 3.84
N LEU A 37 4.25 4.48 4.81
CA LEU A 37 5.65 4.26 5.19
C LEU A 37 6.49 3.70 4.03
N LEU A 38 5.95 2.70 3.32
CA LEU A 38 6.55 2.11 2.11
C LEU A 38 6.79 3.16 1.04
N ALA A 39 5.88 4.11 0.91
CA ALA A 39 5.99 5.22 -0.03
C ALA A 39 6.96 6.33 0.42
N GLY A 40 7.53 6.24 1.63
CA GLY A 40 8.42 7.27 2.16
C GLY A 40 7.72 8.60 2.45
N VAL A 41 6.41 8.56 2.69
CA VAL A 41 5.56 9.74 2.96
C VAL A 41 4.96 9.65 4.35
N ASN A 42 4.23 10.69 4.77
CA ASN A 42 3.49 10.61 6.03
C ASN A 42 2.54 9.38 6.02
N PRO A 43 2.61 8.49 7.02
CA PRO A 43 1.77 7.28 7.09
C PRO A 43 0.28 7.56 6.95
N LEU A 44 -0.19 8.71 7.47
CA LEU A 44 -1.59 9.11 7.35
C LEU A 44 -2.01 9.37 5.91
N ALA A 45 -1.10 9.75 5.01
CA ALA A 45 -1.42 9.90 3.60
C ALA A 45 -1.84 8.56 2.97
N GLY A 46 -1.22 7.45 3.38
CA GLY A 46 -1.63 6.12 2.95
C GLY A 46 -3.00 5.72 3.50
N LEU A 47 -3.23 5.97 4.80
CA LEU A 47 -4.54 5.77 5.43
C LEU A 47 -5.66 6.58 4.77
N TYR A 48 -5.43 7.87 4.51
CA TYR A 48 -6.38 8.74 3.80
C TYR A 48 -6.60 8.29 2.36
N GLY A 49 -5.56 7.82 1.69
CA GLY A 49 -5.66 7.21 0.36
C GLY A 49 -6.62 6.01 0.35
N TYR A 50 -6.56 5.15 1.37
CA TYR A 50 -7.48 4.02 1.53
C TYR A 50 -8.91 4.49 1.83
N MET A 51 -9.09 5.48 2.71
CA MET A 51 -10.41 6.03 3.03
C MET A 51 -11.10 6.62 1.78
N VAL A 52 -10.41 7.51 1.06
CA VAL A 52 -10.96 8.17 -0.13
C VAL A 52 -11.07 7.18 -1.30
N GLY A 53 -10.06 6.32 -1.48
CA GLY A 53 -10.01 5.30 -2.53
C GLY A 53 -11.11 4.26 -2.39
N THR A 54 -11.35 3.75 -1.18
CA THR A 54 -12.41 2.75 -0.94
C THR A 54 -13.80 3.35 -1.19
N VAL A 55 -14.05 4.57 -0.70
CA VAL A 55 -15.34 5.25 -0.90
C VAL A 55 -15.58 5.56 -2.38
N SER A 56 -14.60 6.17 -3.06
CA SER A 56 -14.72 6.48 -4.49
C SER A 56 -14.81 5.22 -5.35
N GLY A 57 -14.06 4.19 -4.99
CA GLY A 57 -14.08 2.88 -5.63
C GLY A 57 -15.43 2.18 -5.50
N ALA A 58 -16.10 2.27 -4.34
CA ALA A 58 -17.41 1.66 -4.12
C ALA A 58 -18.49 2.20 -5.08
N PHE A 59 -18.38 3.46 -5.51
CA PHE A 59 -19.30 4.05 -6.51
C PHE A 59 -18.87 3.83 -7.96
N SER A 60 -17.56 3.67 -8.20
CA SER A 60 -16.99 3.69 -9.56
C SER A 60 -16.65 2.31 -10.11
N THR A 61 -16.52 1.30 -9.24
CA THR A 61 -16.07 -0.05 -9.60
C THR A 61 -17.25 -0.92 -10.02
N SER A 62 -17.08 -1.68 -11.10
CA SER A 62 -18.11 -2.58 -11.63
C SER A 62 -18.17 -3.95 -10.91
N SER A 63 -17.15 -4.30 -10.12
CA SER A 63 -17.07 -5.54 -9.34
C SER A 63 -17.37 -5.30 -7.88
N SER A 64 -18.28 -6.10 -7.31
CA SER A 64 -18.60 -6.09 -5.88
C SER A 64 -17.52 -6.69 -4.98
N PHE A 65 -16.54 -7.40 -5.56
CA PHE A 65 -15.48 -8.09 -4.82
C PHE A 65 -14.13 -7.35 -4.83
N MET A 66 -14.01 -6.29 -5.64
CA MET A 66 -12.75 -5.57 -5.79
C MET A 66 -12.68 -4.39 -4.82
N ALA A 67 -11.74 -4.44 -3.87
CA ALA A 67 -11.41 -3.32 -3.01
C ALA A 67 -10.41 -2.39 -3.71
N VAL A 68 -10.72 -1.09 -3.78
CA VAL A 68 -9.86 -0.08 -4.40
C VAL A 68 -8.96 0.56 -3.35
N GLN A 69 -7.68 0.20 -3.38
CA GLN A 69 -6.69 0.59 -2.37
C GLN A 69 -5.30 0.80 -3.01
N GLY A 70 -4.41 1.50 -2.31
CA GLY A 70 -3.03 1.67 -2.75
C GLY A 70 -2.25 0.35 -2.64
N THR A 71 -1.46 0.01 -3.64
CA THR A 71 -0.67 -1.23 -3.65
C THR A 71 0.77 -1.00 -3.21
N GLY A 72 1.43 -2.03 -2.67
CA GLY A 72 2.86 -1.97 -2.36
C GLY A 72 3.72 -1.60 -3.59
N ALA A 73 3.32 -2.04 -4.79
CA ALA A 73 3.98 -1.64 -6.05
C ALA A 73 3.92 -0.12 -6.29
N MET A 74 2.74 0.48 -6.12
CA MET A 74 2.55 1.93 -6.26
C MET A 74 3.33 2.68 -5.19
N ALA A 75 3.26 2.22 -3.93
CA ALA A 75 4.00 2.85 -2.85
C ALA A 75 5.50 2.88 -3.14
N MET A 76 6.05 1.78 -3.65
CA MET A 76 7.47 1.70 -3.97
C MET A 76 7.87 2.63 -5.12
N LEU A 77 7.00 2.84 -6.10
CA LEU A 77 7.22 3.85 -7.14
C LEU A 77 7.17 5.27 -6.57
N VAL A 78 6.22 5.56 -5.68
CA VAL A 78 6.12 6.86 -5.00
C VAL A 78 7.40 7.14 -4.20
N ALA A 79 7.94 6.13 -3.50
CA ALA A 79 9.18 6.26 -2.73
C ALA A 79 10.40 6.69 -3.56
N ASP A 80 10.41 6.35 -4.85
CA ASP A 80 11.52 6.66 -5.76
C ASP A 80 11.35 8.03 -6.46
N VAL A 81 10.26 8.76 -6.22
CA VAL A 81 10.04 10.10 -6.80
C VAL A 81 10.75 11.16 -5.95
N ALA A 82 11.95 11.58 -6.38
CA ALA A 82 12.80 12.55 -5.67
C ALA A 82 12.08 13.87 -5.32
N VAL A 83 11.24 14.37 -6.22
CA VAL A 83 10.49 15.64 -6.05
C VAL A 83 9.64 15.64 -4.78
N LEU A 84 9.14 14.48 -4.34
CA LEU A 84 8.32 14.37 -3.12
C LEU A 84 9.13 14.60 -1.85
N ARG A 85 10.44 14.31 -1.88
CA ARG A 85 11.36 14.51 -0.76
C ARG A 85 11.96 15.91 -0.73
N GLU A 86 12.16 16.50 -1.90
CA GLU A 86 12.84 17.80 -2.08
C GLU A 86 11.86 18.99 -2.05
N SER A 87 10.56 18.75 -2.25
CA SER A 87 9.56 19.80 -2.26
C SER A 87 9.43 20.47 -0.88
N SER A 88 9.27 21.79 -0.88
CA SER A 88 8.89 22.57 0.31
C SER A 88 7.51 22.23 0.86
N SER A 89 6.68 21.50 0.09
CA SER A 89 5.37 21.01 0.52
C SER A 89 5.14 19.57 0.02
N PRO A 90 5.73 18.56 0.67
CA PRO A 90 5.62 17.16 0.27
C PRO A 90 4.18 16.67 0.14
N SER A 91 3.28 17.06 1.05
CA SER A 91 1.85 16.71 1.00
C SER A 91 1.19 17.19 -0.29
N ARG A 92 1.43 18.45 -0.68
CA ARG A 92 0.88 19.03 -1.91
C ARG A 92 1.47 18.42 -3.16
N ALA A 93 2.76 18.06 -3.14
CA ALA A 93 3.39 17.34 -4.24
C ALA A 93 2.79 15.94 -4.43
N LEU A 94 2.48 15.23 -3.34
CA LEU A 94 1.75 13.96 -3.37
C LEU A 94 0.34 14.10 -3.92
N VAL A 95 -0.37 15.16 -3.54
CA VAL A 95 -1.69 15.47 -4.10
C VAL A 95 -1.59 15.74 -5.60
N THR A 96 -0.60 16.53 -6.05
CA THR A 96 -0.35 16.75 -7.48
C THR A 96 -0.10 15.44 -8.22
N LEU A 97 0.78 14.58 -7.68
CA LEU A 97 1.09 13.29 -8.28
C LEU A 97 -0.16 12.40 -8.37
N SER A 98 -0.96 12.35 -7.32
CA SER A 98 -2.20 11.57 -7.26
C SER A 98 -3.23 12.06 -8.29
N VAL A 99 -3.41 13.37 -8.39
CA VAL A 99 -4.31 14.00 -9.38
C VAL A 99 -3.84 13.73 -10.81
N LEU A 100 -2.55 13.93 -11.11
CA LEU A 100 -1.99 13.66 -12.43
C LEU A 100 -2.11 12.18 -12.81
N THR A 101 -1.88 11.28 -11.85
CA THR A 101 -2.04 9.83 -12.04
C THR A 101 -3.50 9.50 -12.37
N GLY A 102 -4.46 10.06 -11.61
CA GLY A 102 -5.89 9.88 -11.88
C GLY A 102 -6.31 10.41 -13.25
N ILE A 103 -5.83 11.59 -13.65
CA ILE A 103 -6.08 12.14 -14.98
C ILE A 103 -5.51 11.21 -16.07
N ALA A 104 -4.28 10.73 -15.90
CA ALA A 104 -3.68 9.78 -16.86
C ALA A 104 -4.47 8.48 -16.97
N MET A 105 -4.96 7.94 -15.84
CA MET A 105 -5.83 6.75 -15.82
C MET A 105 -7.18 7.01 -16.51
N LEU A 106 -7.79 8.18 -16.28
CA LEU A 106 -9.03 8.58 -16.94
C LEU A 106 -8.85 8.72 -18.45
N VAL A 107 -7.79 9.39 -18.90
CA VAL A 107 -7.45 9.51 -20.33
C VAL A 107 -7.24 8.14 -20.95
N ALA A 108 -6.49 7.25 -20.30
CA ALA A 108 -6.28 5.89 -20.76
C ALA A 108 -7.61 5.08 -20.85
N GLY A 109 -8.50 5.28 -19.88
CA GLY A 109 -9.84 4.68 -19.87
C GLY A 109 -10.72 5.19 -21.02
N LEU A 110 -10.73 6.51 -21.26
CA LEU A 110 -11.47 7.13 -22.37
C LEU A 110 -10.96 6.66 -23.74
N LEU A 111 -9.64 6.48 -23.87
CA LEU A 111 -9.00 5.91 -25.05
C LEU A 111 -9.17 4.38 -25.17
N LYS A 112 -9.85 3.74 -24.21
CA LYS A 112 -10.08 2.28 -24.15
C LYS A 112 -8.77 1.47 -24.18
N LEU A 113 -7.69 2.02 -23.62
CA LEU A 113 -6.38 1.34 -23.54
C LEU A 113 -6.41 0.10 -22.62
N GLY A 114 -7.46 -0.09 -21.82
CA GLY A 114 -7.67 -1.35 -21.10
C GLY A 114 -7.72 -2.57 -22.04
N SER A 115 -8.18 -2.40 -23.28
CA SER A 115 -8.13 -3.46 -24.29
C SER A 115 -6.70 -3.84 -24.72
N MET A 116 -5.72 -2.96 -24.53
CA MET A 116 -4.32 -3.26 -24.82
C MET A 116 -3.68 -4.12 -23.72
N LEU A 117 -4.19 -4.06 -22.49
CA LEU A 117 -3.68 -4.86 -21.37
C LEU A 117 -3.86 -6.37 -21.60
N ARG A 118 -4.83 -6.78 -22.43
CA ARG A 118 -5.00 -8.19 -22.84
C ARG A 118 -3.79 -8.74 -23.63
N PHE A 119 -2.94 -7.87 -24.17
CA PHE A 119 -1.74 -8.26 -24.91
C PHE A 119 -0.50 -8.35 -24.01
N VAL A 120 -0.61 -7.99 -22.73
CA VAL A 120 0.47 -8.23 -21.75
C VAL A 120 0.50 -9.73 -21.47
N SER A 121 1.61 -10.37 -21.83
CA SER A 121 1.73 -11.82 -21.63
C SER A 121 1.78 -12.17 -20.14
N ASN A 122 1.29 -13.37 -19.80
CA ASN A 122 1.38 -13.88 -18.43
C ASN A 122 2.83 -13.88 -17.91
N ALA A 123 3.81 -14.14 -18.78
CA ALA A 123 5.22 -14.12 -18.41
C ALA A 123 5.70 -12.72 -17.94
N VAL A 124 5.24 -11.65 -18.60
CA VAL A 124 5.56 -10.27 -18.20
C VAL A 124 4.90 -9.93 -16.87
N MET A 125 3.63 -10.32 -16.68
CA MET A 125 2.92 -10.09 -15.42
C MET A 125 3.59 -10.79 -14.24
N VAL A 126 3.96 -12.07 -14.41
CA VAL A 126 4.68 -12.84 -13.38
C VAL A 126 6.05 -12.22 -13.08
N GLY A 127 6.81 -11.82 -14.11
CA GLY A 127 8.08 -11.13 -13.93
C GLY A 127 7.93 -9.82 -13.16
N PHE A 128 6.91 -9.02 -13.50
CA PHE A 128 6.59 -7.77 -12.82
C PHE A 128 6.23 -7.97 -11.34
N ILE A 129 5.33 -8.91 -11.04
CA ILE A 129 4.91 -9.21 -9.66
C ILE A 129 6.09 -9.70 -8.82
N ASN A 130 6.94 -10.58 -9.37
CA ASN A 130 8.14 -11.05 -8.68
C ASN A 130 9.14 -9.90 -8.42
N ALA A 131 9.37 -9.03 -9.40
CA ALA A 131 10.25 -7.87 -9.25
C ALA A 131 9.74 -6.91 -8.17
N VAL A 132 8.43 -6.63 -8.17
CA VAL A 132 7.77 -5.82 -7.12
C VAL A 132 7.92 -6.49 -5.76
N GLY A 133 7.68 -7.79 -5.65
CA GLY A 133 7.79 -8.54 -4.39
C GLY A 133 9.20 -8.47 -3.80
N VAL A 134 10.22 -8.71 -4.63
CA VAL A 134 11.63 -8.55 -4.23
C VAL A 134 11.89 -7.10 -3.79
N ASN A 135 11.41 -6.13 -4.55
CA ASN A 135 11.63 -4.71 -4.25
C ASN A 135 10.99 -4.28 -2.91
N ILE A 136 9.82 -4.82 -2.58
CA ILE A 136 9.15 -4.60 -1.27
C ILE A 136 10.00 -5.20 -0.15
N VAL A 137 10.45 -6.44 -0.27
CA VAL A 137 11.28 -7.09 0.75
C VAL A 137 12.57 -6.31 0.99
N LEU A 138 13.28 -5.93 -0.08
CA LEU A 138 14.50 -5.12 0.03
C LEU A 138 14.23 -3.74 0.64
N GLY A 139 13.09 -3.13 0.30
CA GLY A 139 12.66 -1.84 0.85
C GLY A 139 12.36 -1.88 2.36
N GLN A 140 12.00 -3.05 2.91
CA GLN A 140 11.65 -3.20 4.32
C GLN A 140 12.81 -3.65 5.21
N LEU A 141 13.98 -3.99 4.66
CA LEU A 141 15.12 -4.46 5.46
C LEU A 141 15.52 -3.46 6.54
N ALA A 142 15.59 -2.17 6.24
CA ALA A 142 15.95 -1.15 7.23
C ALA A 142 14.96 -1.07 8.40
N ASN A 143 13.65 -1.21 8.11
CA ASN A 143 12.60 -1.22 9.13
C ASN A 143 12.65 -2.52 9.97
N LEU A 144 12.97 -3.64 9.34
CA LEU A 144 13.06 -4.94 10.02
C LEU A 144 14.30 -5.03 10.92
N THR A 145 15.44 -4.48 10.49
CA THR A 145 16.70 -4.63 11.22
C THR A 145 17.05 -3.43 12.11
N GLY A 146 16.31 -2.33 12.02
CA GLY A 146 16.63 -1.07 12.69
C GLY A 146 17.90 -0.38 12.17
N TYR A 147 18.44 -0.84 11.04
CA TYR A 147 19.69 -0.33 10.46
C TYR A 147 19.47 0.20 9.05
N SER A 148 19.68 1.50 8.86
CA SER A 148 19.62 2.16 7.55
C SER A 148 20.99 2.11 6.88
N ALA A 149 21.24 1.07 6.11
CA ALA A 149 22.46 0.97 5.29
C ALA A 149 22.46 2.02 4.17
N ASP A 150 23.63 2.62 3.93
CA ASP A 150 23.89 3.51 2.80
C ASP A 150 24.11 2.73 1.50
N GLY A 151 23.66 3.30 0.38
CA GLY A 151 23.90 2.73 -0.94
C GLY A 151 23.08 3.40 -2.05
N PRO A 152 23.54 3.31 -3.31
CA PRO A 152 22.90 3.95 -4.45
C PRO A 152 21.58 3.29 -4.85
N ASN A 153 21.37 2.03 -4.46
CA ASN A 153 20.14 1.29 -4.73
C ASN A 153 19.84 0.30 -3.61
N ARG A 154 18.63 -0.25 -3.60
CA ARG A 154 18.14 -1.14 -2.54
C ARG A 154 18.88 -2.47 -2.46
N VAL A 155 19.42 -2.96 -3.58
CA VAL A 155 20.21 -4.19 -3.62
C VAL A 155 21.54 -4.00 -2.88
N VAL A 156 22.24 -2.89 -3.16
CA VAL A 156 23.49 -2.55 -2.47
C VAL A 156 23.23 -2.31 -0.98
N ARG A 157 22.15 -1.61 -0.63
CA ARG A 157 21.76 -1.40 0.77
C ARG A 157 21.51 -2.74 1.48
N ALA A 158 20.81 -3.68 0.84
CA ALA A 158 20.58 -5.01 1.39
C ALA A 158 21.87 -5.78 1.63
N VAL A 159 22.77 -5.82 0.65
CA VAL A 159 24.09 -6.45 0.78
C VAL A 159 24.88 -5.82 1.94
N ASN A 160 24.88 -4.48 2.04
CA ASN A 160 25.54 -3.77 3.14
C ASN A 160 24.94 -4.11 4.51
N THR A 161 23.62 -4.26 4.62
CA THR A 161 22.95 -4.72 5.85
C THR A 161 23.43 -6.11 6.26
N PHE A 162 23.56 -7.05 5.32
CA PHE A 162 24.06 -8.41 5.60
C PHE A 162 25.56 -8.46 5.94
N LEU A 163 26.35 -7.55 5.38
CA LEU A 163 27.79 -7.45 5.67
C LEU A 163 28.08 -6.85 7.05
N HIS A 164 27.14 -6.13 7.66
CA HIS A 164 27.32 -5.46 8.95
C HIS A 164 26.29 -5.94 10.00
N PRO A 165 26.25 -7.25 10.34
CA PRO A 165 25.27 -7.78 11.29
C PRO A 165 25.42 -7.21 12.71
N GLY A 166 26.59 -6.66 13.05
CA GLY A 166 26.83 -6.01 14.34
C GLY A 166 26.15 -4.64 14.51
N LEU A 167 25.65 -4.03 13.43
CA LEU A 167 24.95 -2.74 13.46
C LEU A 167 23.43 -2.88 13.53
N LEU A 168 22.90 -4.11 13.57
CA LEU A 168 21.47 -4.37 13.62
C LEU A 168 20.94 -4.16 15.03
N ASP A 169 19.76 -3.55 15.14
CA ASP A 169 19.06 -3.45 16.42
C ASP A 169 18.32 -4.77 16.69
N GLY A 170 18.83 -5.54 17.66
CA GLY A 170 18.27 -6.84 18.00
C GLY A 170 16.83 -6.78 18.53
N ARG A 171 16.41 -5.66 19.15
CA ARG A 171 15.04 -5.49 19.66
C ARG A 171 14.09 -5.24 18.50
N THR A 172 14.46 -4.36 17.57
CA THR A 172 13.70 -4.08 16.36
C THR A 172 13.55 -5.35 15.51
N LEU A 173 14.65 -6.10 15.34
CA LEU A 173 14.62 -7.38 14.64
C LEU A 173 13.70 -8.40 15.32
N ALA A 174 13.77 -8.52 16.65
CA ALA A 174 12.89 -9.40 17.41
C ALA A 174 11.42 -9.01 17.25
N VAL A 175 11.08 -7.72 17.35
CA VAL A 175 9.69 -7.23 17.15
C VAL A 175 9.21 -7.53 15.74
N GLY A 176 10.01 -7.24 14.72
CA GLY A 176 9.64 -7.48 13.33
C GLY A 176 9.45 -8.98 13.01
N LEU A 177 10.39 -9.83 13.43
CA LEU A 177 10.29 -11.28 13.26
C LEU A 177 9.11 -11.88 14.04
N CYS A 178 8.89 -11.44 15.28
CA CYS A 178 7.73 -11.84 16.06
C CYS A 178 6.42 -11.40 15.40
N THR A 179 6.36 -10.19 14.84
CA THR A 179 5.17 -9.70 14.10
C THR A 179 4.89 -10.59 12.90
N VAL A 180 5.90 -10.88 12.07
CA VAL A 180 5.76 -11.76 10.89
C VAL A 180 5.34 -13.17 11.31
N ALA A 181 5.99 -13.74 12.32
CA ALA A 181 5.66 -15.06 12.83
C ALA A 181 4.21 -15.11 13.33
N LEU A 182 3.77 -14.08 14.06
CA LEU A 182 2.41 -14.01 14.57
C LEU A 182 1.38 -13.90 13.43
N ILE A 183 1.65 -13.09 12.41
CA ILE A 183 0.79 -13.00 11.21
C ILE A 183 0.67 -14.38 10.55
N VAL A 184 1.79 -15.05 10.26
CA VAL A 184 1.80 -16.37 9.58
C VAL A 184 1.10 -17.44 10.41
N VAL A 185 1.25 -17.41 11.74
CA VAL A 185 0.57 -18.34 12.63
C VAL A 185 -0.93 -18.05 12.66
N LEU A 186 -1.35 -16.78 12.83
CA LEU A 186 -2.77 -16.41 12.87
C LEU A 186 -3.47 -16.67 11.54
N GLU A 187 -2.76 -16.55 10.40
CA GLU A 187 -3.31 -16.89 9.09
C GLU A 187 -3.69 -18.37 8.95
N ARG A 188 -3.11 -19.25 9.77
CA ARG A 188 -3.47 -20.68 9.82
C ARG A 188 -4.57 -21.01 10.83
N THR A 189 -5.07 -20.01 11.56
CA THR A 189 -6.11 -20.16 12.58
C THR A 189 -7.46 -19.61 12.06
N PRO A 190 -8.59 -19.85 12.76
CA PRO A 190 -9.85 -19.19 12.42
C PRO A 190 -9.80 -17.66 12.51
N LEU A 191 -8.76 -17.08 13.12
CA LEU A 191 -8.55 -15.63 13.21
C LEU A 191 -7.85 -15.03 11.98
N ARG A 192 -7.68 -15.78 10.88
CA ARG A 192 -7.00 -15.34 9.66
C ARG A 192 -7.43 -13.95 9.19
N SER A 193 -8.72 -13.64 9.26
CA SER A 193 -9.28 -12.37 8.80
C SER A 193 -8.83 -11.15 9.62
N LEU A 194 -8.47 -11.34 10.89
CA LEU A 194 -7.97 -10.28 11.78
C LEU A 194 -6.49 -10.46 12.14
N GLY A 195 -5.81 -11.43 11.51
CA GLY A 195 -4.43 -11.82 11.84
C GLY A 195 -3.46 -10.64 11.85
N LEU A 196 -3.50 -9.82 10.80
CA LEU A 196 -2.68 -8.60 10.69
C LEU A 196 -2.95 -7.61 11.83
N VAL A 197 -4.23 -7.34 12.11
CA VAL A 197 -4.64 -6.35 13.12
C VAL A 197 -4.23 -6.81 14.51
N VAL A 198 -4.51 -8.07 14.85
CA VAL A 198 -4.12 -8.67 16.13
C VAL A 198 -2.61 -8.67 16.28
N ALA A 199 -1.86 -8.97 15.21
CA ALA A 199 -0.41 -8.95 15.25
C ALA A 199 0.14 -7.56 15.57
N VAL A 200 -0.30 -6.54 14.85
CA VAL A 200 0.14 -5.16 15.05
C VAL A 200 -0.21 -4.68 16.47
N ILE A 201 -1.42 -4.97 16.97
CA ILE A 201 -1.82 -4.58 18.32
C ILE A 201 -0.97 -5.30 19.38
N ALA A 202 -0.79 -6.61 19.25
CA ALA A 202 -0.06 -7.42 20.23
C ALA A 202 1.42 -6.99 20.30
N THR A 203 2.07 -6.78 19.16
CA THR A 203 3.48 -6.37 19.15
C THR A 203 3.66 -4.92 19.57
N SER A 204 2.77 -4.01 19.17
CA SER A 204 2.78 -2.62 19.65
C SER A 204 2.58 -2.53 21.17
N ALA A 205 1.63 -3.28 21.72
CA ALA A 205 1.41 -3.34 23.17
C ALA A 205 2.62 -3.94 23.89
N SER A 206 3.24 -4.98 23.34
CA SER A 206 4.44 -5.58 23.91
C SER A 206 5.61 -4.59 23.98
N VAL A 207 5.85 -3.82 22.92
CA VAL A 207 6.89 -2.77 22.90
C VAL A 207 6.62 -1.70 23.95
N HIS A 208 5.37 -1.25 24.08
CA HIS A 208 4.98 -0.25 25.07
C HIS A 208 5.16 -0.75 26.51
N LEU A 209 4.73 -1.99 26.80
CA LEU A 209 4.84 -2.59 28.14
C LEU A 209 6.29 -2.88 28.54
N LEU A 210 7.14 -3.24 27.58
CA LEU A 210 8.56 -3.52 27.82
C LEU A 210 9.44 -2.27 27.85
N GLY A 211 8.89 -1.10 27.51
CA GLY A 211 9.61 0.18 27.50
C GLY A 211 10.76 0.23 26.50
N TRP A 212 10.63 -0.44 25.35
CA TRP A 212 11.68 -0.48 24.34
C TRP A 212 11.69 0.78 23.47
N GLU A 213 12.28 1.86 23.99
CA GLU A 213 12.40 3.14 23.29
C GLU A 213 13.31 3.12 22.05
N GLN A 214 14.17 2.09 21.90
CA GLN A 214 14.99 1.96 20.68
C GLN A 214 14.18 1.55 19.45
N VAL A 215 12.98 0.99 19.63
CA VAL A 215 12.13 0.57 18.51
C VAL A 215 11.40 1.80 17.98
N ALA A 216 11.68 2.18 16.74
CA ALA A 216 11.03 3.31 16.10
C ALA A 216 9.51 3.15 16.08
N THR A 217 8.81 4.13 16.65
CA THR A 217 7.35 4.17 16.72
C THR A 217 6.78 5.22 15.75
N LEU A 218 5.48 5.12 15.46
CA LEU A 218 4.80 6.14 14.65
C LEU A 218 4.83 7.53 15.30
N ASN A 219 4.91 7.60 16.63
CA ASN A 219 4.99 8.85 17.35
C ASN A 219 6.33 9.57 17.10
N ASP A 220 7.42 8.81 16.95
CA ASP A 220 8.75 9.33 16.63
C ASP A 220 8.80 9.93 15.22
N LEU A 221 7.88 9.52 14.35
CA LEU A 221 7.71 10.06 13.00
C LEU A 221 6.83 11.33 12.98
N GLY A 222 6.47 11.88 14.15
CA GLY A 222 5.63 13.07 14.27
C GLY A 222 4.19 12.85 13.78
N VAL A 223 3.75 11.60 13.70
CA VAL A 223 2.41 11.26 13.23
C VAL A 223 1.40 11.60 14.32
N THR A 224 0.82 12.79 14.22
CA THR A 224 -0.33 13.19 15.04
C THR A 224 -1.60 12.99 14.23
N LEU A 225 -2.59 12.33 14.83
CA LEU A 225 -3.93 12.20 14.25
C LEU A 225 -4.53 13.60 14.10
N SER A 226 -4.32 14.18 12.92
CA SER A 226 -5.07 15.32 12.44
C SER A 226 -6.48 14.82 12.11
N GLY A 227 -7.49 15.67 12.19
CA GLY A 227 -8.85 15.30 11.80
C GLY A 227 -8.95 14.85 10.34
N LEU A 228 -10.18 14.74 9.82
CA LEU A 228 -10.43 14.33 8.43
C LEU A 228 -9.51 15.04 7.41
N PRO A 229 -9.11 14.34 6.32
CA PRO A 229 -8.20 14.90 5.32
C PRO A 229 -8.80 16.18 4.74
N ARG A 230 -8.10 17.29 4.92
CA ARG A 230 -8.50 18.57 4.34
C ARG A 230 -8.10 18.57 2.86
N PRO A 231 -8.99 18.98 1.94
CA PRO A 231 -8.62 19.14 0.54
C PRO A 231 -7.46 20.14 0.42
N GLU A 232 -6.33 19.68 -0.09
CA GLU A 232 -5.18 20.53 -0.44
C GLU A 232 -5.17 20.78 -1.95
N LEU A 233 -4.79 22.00 -2.35
CA LEU A 233 -4.68 22.33 -3.76
C LEU A 233 -3.35 21.81 -4.34
N PRO A 234 -3.37 21.22 -5.55
CA PRO A 234 -2.16 20.71 -6.20
C PRO A 234 -1.15 21.84 -6.39
N LEU A 235 0.11 21.52 -6.14
CA LEU A 235 1.24 22.41 -6.39
C LEU A 235 1.58 22.36 -7.89
N LEU A 236 1.26 23.43 -8.62
CA LEU A 236 1.45 23.48 -10.08
C LEU A 236 2.91 23.55 -10.51
N SER A 237 3.81 24.07 -9.66
CA SER A 237 5.23 24.21 -9.98
C SER A 237 5.95 22.88 -10.19
N VAL A 238 5.48 21.80 -9.54
CA VAL A 238 6.10 20.47 -9.63
C VAL A 238 5.49 19.60 -10.74
N VAL A 239 4.44 20.06 -11.41
CA VAL A 239 3.73 19.29 -12.45
C VAL A 239 4.67 18.75 -13.53
N PRO A 240 5.58 19.55 -14.14
CA PRO A 240 6.44 19.04 -15.21
C PRO A 240 7.30 17.86 -14.79
N ALA A 241 7.82 17.90 -13.55
CA ALA A 241 8.67 16.85 -13.01
C ALA A 241 7.88 15.59 -12.60
N LEU A 242 6.58 15.72 -12.35
CA LEU A 242 5.70 14.63 -11.91
C LEU A 242 4.95 13.95 -13.06
N LEU A 243 5.03 14.45 -14.31
CA LEU A 243 4.35 13.84 -15.45
C LEU A 243 4.79 12.39 -15.72
N VAL A 244 6.10 12.14 -15.77
CA VAL A 244 6.64 10.79 -16.01
C VAL A 244 6.32 9.84 -14.85
N PRO A 245 6.53 10.22 -13.58
CA PRO A 245 6.05 9.42 -12.44
C PRO A 245 4.55 9.12 -12.49
N ALA A 246 3.71 10.10 -12.82
CA ALA A 246 2.25 9.95 -12.86
C ALA A 246 1.80 8.94 -13.93
N VAL A 247 2.37 9.00 -15.12
CA VAL A 247 2.07 8.03 -16.19
C VAL A 247 2.56 6.62 -15.81
N SER A 248 3.72 6.53 -15.16
CA SER A 248 4.27 5.25 -14.70
C SER A 248 3.38 4.61 -13.62
N LEU A 249 2.93 5.40 -12.64
CA LEU A 249 1.97 5.00 -11.62
C LEU A 249 0.62 4.60 -12.23
N ALA A 250 0.13 5.35 -13.21
CA ALA A 250 -1.11 5.04 -13.91
C ALA A 250 -1.00 3.69 -14.65
N PHE A 251 0.12 3.44 -15.33
CA PHE A 251 0.38 2.17 -15.99
C PHE A 251 0.37 1.00 -15.00
N VAL A 252 1.14 1.11 -13.90
CA VAL A 252 1.19 0.06 -12.86
C VAL A 252 -0.18 -0.16 -12.21
N GLY A 253 -0.97 0.89 -12.00
CA GLY A 253 -2.32 0.76 -11.48
C GLY A 253 -3.28 0.05 -12.42
N LEU A 254 -3.27 0.42 -13.70
CA LEU A 254 -4.11 -0.21 -14.71
C LEU A 254 -3.72 -1.68 -14.93
N VAL A 255 -2.42 -1.99 -14.99
CA VAL A 255 -1.91 -3.37 -15.15
C VAL A 255 -2.33 -4.26 -13.97
N GLN A 256 -2.17 -3.79 -12.73
CA GLN A 256 -2.57 -4.56 -11.54
C GLN A 256 -4.09 -4.71 -11.46
N GLY A 257 -4.85 -3.64 -11.72
CA GLY A 257 -6.31 -3.69 -11.76
C GLY A 257 -6.82 -4.69 -12.79
N ALA A 258 -6.24 -4.70 -13.99
CA ALA A 258 -6.56 -5.66 -15.04
C ALA A 258 -6.23 -7.10 -14.61
N GLY A 259 -5.06 -7.33 -14.01
CA GLY A 259 -4.66 -8.64 -13.51
C GLY A 259 -5.61 -9.21 -12.45
N ILE A 260 -6.09 -8.37 -11.52
CA ILE A 260 -7.08 -8.78 -10.51
C ILE A 260 -8.43 -9.07 -11.18
N SER A 261 -8.90 -8.18 -12.04
CA SER A 261 -10.20 -8.34 -12.71
C SER A 261 -10.26 -9.57 -13.62
N ALA A 262 -9.15 -9.99 -14.21
CA ALA A 262 -9.08 -11.19 -15.04
C ALA A 262 -9.31 -12.49 -14.24
N ASN A 263 -9.04 -12.48 -12.93
CA ASN A 263 -9.25 -13.63 -12.05
C ASN A 263 -10.70 -13.75 -11.55
N PHE A 264 -11.50 -12.70 -11.70
CA PHE A 264 -12.92 -12.68 -11.34
C PHE A 264 -13.74 -12.54 -12.63
N LEU A 265 -14.08 -13.69 -13.23
CA LEU A 265 -15.02 -13.73 -14.35
C LEU A 265 -16.41 -13.27 -13.86
N ASN A 266 -16.95 -12.22 -14.50
CA ASN A 266 -18.37 -11.89 -14.40
C ASN A 266 -19.23 -12.92 -15.13
#